data_AF-A0A8J4DPW7-F1
#
_entry.id   AF-A0A8J4DPW7-F1
#
_cell.length_a   1.000
_cell.length_b   1.000
_cell.length_c   1.000
_cell.angle_alpha   90.00
_cell.angle_beta   90.00
_cell.angle_gamma   90.00
#
_symmetry.space_group_name_H-M   'P 1'
#
loop_
_entity.id
_entity.type
_entity.pdbx_description
1 polymer ?
#
loop_
_entity_poly.entity_id
_entity_poly.type
_entity_poly.pdbx_seq_one_letter_code
_entity_poly.pdbx_strand_id
1 'polypeptide(L)'
;MFGLVLAVVLLTGFVDRPWHRWWWPGVSAASAAPDPCAAPVEALGALAPGPGPGVRERTRSFVLDSRHCTWAQGDRTHIQLHYSAFFRDPAHASGYIARFSSGREKPIPDVGLGAEARGQFQPDGAVLRARRGNVYVEVRYKWQGDPLPPEVVRERVLAFAVLAYRAVDLR
;
A
#
# COMPACT_ATOMS: atom_id res chain seq x y z
N MET A 1 17.41 -40.57 19.43
CA MET A 1 16.90 -39.19 19.31
C MET A 1 17.32 -38.56 17.98
N PHE A 2 16.83 -39.07 16.85
CA PHE A 2 17.14 -38.51 15.51
C PHE A 2 15.88 -38.17 14.68
N GLY A 3 14.69 -38.46 15.19
CA GLY A 3 13.43 -38.27 14.46
C GLY A 3 12.86 -36.84 14.48
N LEU A 4 13.38 -35.95 15.33
CA LEU A 4 12.79 -34.62 15.54
C LEU A 4 13.37 -33.55 14.59
N VAL A 5 14.59 -33.75 14.09
CA VAL A 5 15.26 -32.77 13.20
C VAL A 5 14.76 -32.89 11.76
N LEU A 6 14.39 -34.10 11.31
CA LEU A 6 13.94 -34.34 9.93
C LEU A 6 12.54 -33.75 9.64
N ALA A 7 11.68 -33.63 10.66
CA ALA A 7 10.35 -33.04 10.53
C ALA A 7 10.39 -31.51 10.30
N VAL A 8 11.41 -30.82 10.82
CA VAL A 8 11.54 -29.36 10.68
C VAL A 8 12.01 -28.97 9.27
N VAL A 9 12.85 -29.79 8.63
CA VAL A 9 13.40 -29.51 7.30
C VAL A 9 12.40 -29.80 6.17
N LEU A 10 11.51 -30.80 6.35
CA LEU A 10 10.44 -31.06 5.38
C LEU A 10 9.32 -30.00 5.42
N LEU A 11 9.17 -29.29 6.55
CA LEU A 11 8.23 -28.19 6.68
C LEU A 11 8.71 -26.90 6.01
N THR A 12 10.03 -26.66 5.88
CA THR A 12 10.56 -25.42 5.28
C THR A 12 10.54 -25.43 3.75
N GLY A 13 10.61 -26.61 3.10
CA GLY A 13 10.55 -26.73 1.63
C GLY A 13 9.19 -26.41 1.01
N PHE A 14 8.09 -26.48 1.78
CA PHE A 14 6.74 -26.06 1.35
C PHE A 14 6.44 -24.56 1.67
N VAL A 15 7.42 -23.82 2.18
CA VAL A 15 7.32 -22.39 2.57
C VAL A 15 7.88 -21.50 1.47
N ASP A 16 7.78 -21.92 0.21
CA ASP A 16 8.28 -21.09 -0.88
C ASP A 16 7.43 -19.82 -1.05
N ARG A 17 6.16 -19.86 -0.58
CA ARG A 17 5.19 -18.76 -0.69
C ARG A 17 4.19 -18.77 0.46
N PRO A 18 4.62 -18.51 1.70
CA PRO A 18 3.75 -18.63 2.87
C PRO A 18 2.59 -17.63 2.85
N TRP A 19 2.69 -16.56 2.05
CA TRP A 19 1.58 -15.64 1.72
C TRP A 19 0.37 -16.25 1.00
N HIS A 20 0.47 -17.49 0.55
CA HIS A 20 -0.66 -18.24 -0.03
C HIS A 20 -1.55 -18.93 1.00
N ARG A 21 -1.15 -18.95 2.28
CA ARG A 21 -1.87 -19.69 3.30
C ARG A 21 -2.87 -18.78 4.02
N TRP A 22 -4.01 -19.36 4.41
CA TRP A 22 -5.06 -18.64 5.15
C TRP A 22 -4.59 -18.09 6.50
N TRP A 23 -3.54 -18.68 7.07
CA TRP A 23 -2.90 -18.26 8.32
C TRP A 23 -1.85 -17.15 8.13
N TRP A 24 -1.52 -16.76 6.90
CA TRP A 24 -0.50 -15.74 6.65
C TRP A 24 -0.94 -14.36 7.17
N PRO A 25 -0.02 -13.58 7.77
CA PRO A 25 -0.33 -12.25 8.27
C PRO A 25 -0.99 -11.36 7.20
N GLY A 26 -2.09 -10.71 7.60
CA GLY A 26 -2.81 -9.75 6.76
C GLY A 26 -4.07 -10.29 6.08
N VAL A 27 -4.36 -11.60 6.07
CA VAL A 27 -5.61 -12.14 5.49
C VAL A 27 -6.85 -11.71 6.29
N SER A 28 -6.78 -11.75 7.63
CA SER A 28 -7.85 -11.28 8.52
C SER A 28 -7.93 -9.75 8.57
N ALA A 29 -6.78 -9.08 8.62
CA ALA A 29 -6.71 -7.62 8.63
C ALA A 29 -7.26 -7.01 7.32
N ALA A 30 -6.96 -7.63 6.19
CA ALA A 30 -7.45 -7.23 4.89
C ALA A 30 -8.98 -7.32 4.73
N SER A 31 -9.64 -8.30 5.38
CA SER A 31 -11.09 -8.52 5.22
C SER A 31 -11.92 -7.65 6.17
N ALA A 32 -11.30 -7.17 7.26
CA ALA A 32 -11.92 -6.30 8.27
C ALA A 32 -11.50 -4.83 8.15
N ALA A 33 -10.51 -4.50 7.31
CA ALA A 33 -10.00 -3.15 7.15
C ALA A 33 -11.13 -2.19 6.74
N PRO A 34 -11.27 -1.03 7.44
CA PRO A 34 -12.15 0.04 7.01
C PRO A 34 -11.87 0.46 5.57
N ASP A 35 -12.85 1.08 4.94
CA ASP A 35 -12.71 1.58 3.59
C ASP A 35 -11.56 2.62 3.49
N PRO A 36 -10.45 2.30 2.81
CA PRO A 36 -9.27 3.18 2.75
C PRO A 36 -9.57 4.53 2.10
N CYS A 37 -10.66 4.60 1.32
CA CYS A 37 -11.10 5.78 0.63
C CYS A 37 -12.02 6.70 1.44
N ALA A 38 -12.63 6.18 2.50
CA ALA A 38 -13.48 6.96 3.41
C ALA A 38 -12.65 7.67 4.47
N ALA A 39 -11.52 7.06 4.86
CA ALA A 39 -10.69 7.50 5.95
C ALA A 39 -9.89 8.82 5.80
N PRO A 40 -9.80 9.51 4.64
CA PRO A 40 -8.84 10.61 4.58
C PRO A 40 -9.47 12.00 4.35
N VAL A 41 -10.79 12.17 4.23
CA VAL A 41 -11.37 13.47 3.81
C VAL A 41 -11.02 14.66 4.73
N GLU A 42 -11.01 14.49 6.05
CA GLU A 42 -10.69 15.59 6.98
C GLU A 42 -9.18 15.83 7.15
N ALA A 43 -8.37 14.77 7.16
CA ALA A 43 -6.92 14.89 7.32
C ALA A 43 -6.19 15.29 6.01
N LEU A 44 -6.84 15.11 4.86
CA LEU A 44 -6.30 15.48 3.53
C LEU A 44 -6.48 16.94 3.16
N GLY A 45 -7.29 17.70 3.91
CA GLY A 45 -7.49 19.13 3.65
C GLY A 45 -6.17 19.91 3.58
N ALA A 46 -5.11 19.44 4.24
CA ALA A 46 -3.77 20.04 4.20
C ALA A 46 -2.89 19.61 2.99
N LEU A 47 -3.18 18.48 2.36
CA LEU A 47 -2.35 17.86 1.31
C LEU A 47 -2.92 18.03 -0.10
N ALA A 48 -4.25 18.08 -0.19
CA ALA A 48 -5.01 18.43 -1.38
C ALA A 48 -6.31 19.13 -0.93
N PRO A 49 -6.27 20.45 -0.64
CA PRO A 49 -7.45 21.19 -0.23
C PRO A 49 -8.52 21.13 -1.32
N GLY A 50 -9.55 20.31 -1.12
CA GLY A 50 -10.59 20.07 -2.10
C GLY A 50 -11.65 19.10 -1.57
N PRO A 51 -12.74 18.89 -2.32
CA PRO A 51 -13.73 17.88 -1.97
C PRO A 51 -13.07 16.49 -1.87
N GLY A 52 -13.74 15.55 -1.20
CA GLY A 52 -13.31 14.15 -1.09
C GLY A 52 -13.03 13.49 -2.46
N PRO A 53 -12.66 12.19 -2.51
CA PRO A 53 -12.18 11.58 -3.74
C PRO A 53 -13.20 11.73 -4.87
N GLY A 54 -12.80 12.36 -5.98
CA GLY A 54 -13.67 12.62 -7.12
C GLY A 54 -13.96 11.36 -7.95
N VAL A 55 -13.08 10.37 -7.89
CA VAL A 55 -13.25 9.07 -8.56
C VAL A 55 -12.90 7.94 -7.60
N ARG A 56 -13.82 6.99 -7.49
CA ARG A 56 -13.67 5.79 -6.67
C ARG A 56 -14.01 4.55 -7.48
N GLU A 57 -13.03 3.68 -7.66
CA GLU A 57 -13.22 2.36 -8.26
C GLU A 57 -13.05 1.27 -7.19
N ARG A 58 -13.94 0.29 -7.25
CA ARG A 58 -14.01 -0.82 -6.30
C ARG A 58 -14.04 -2.13 -7.09
N THR A 59 -12.98 -2.91 -6.94
CA THR A 59 -12.93 -4.28 -7.46
C THR A 59 -12.91 -5.23 -6.28
N ARG A 60 -13.97 -6.04 -6.12
CA ARG A 60 -14.03 -7.07 -5.08
C ARG A 60 -14.35 -8.41 -5.74
N SER A 61 -13.52 -9.40 -5.48
CA SER A 61 -13.71 -10.78 -5.90
C SER A 61 -13.41 -11.72 -4.73
N PHE A 62 -13.54 -13.04 -4.96
CA PHE A 62 -13.21 -14.04 -3.94
C PHE A 62 -11.71 -14.06 -3.58
N VAL A 63 -10.86 -13.46 -4.42
CA VAL A 63 -9.38 -13.49 -4.29
C VAL A 63 -8.75 -12.15 -3.99
N LEU A 64 -9.43 -11.06 -4.34
CA LEU A 64 -8.90 -9.71 -4.33
C LEU A 64 -9.94 -8.74 -3.78
N ASP A 65 -9.51 -7.88 -2.88
CA ASP A 65 -10.19 -6.64 -2.61
C ASP A 65 -9.27 -5.47 -2.99
N SER A 66 -9.59 -4.79 -4.09
CA SER A 66 -8.89 -3.60 -4.57
C SER A 66 -9.78 -2.37 -4.51
N ARG A 67 -9.18 -1.25 -4.11
CA ARG A 67 -9.79 0.08 -4.08
C ARG A 67 -8.85 1.06 -4.72
N HIS A 68 -9.39 1.87 -5.62
CA HIS A 68 -8.67 2.98 -6.24
C HIS A 68 -9.44 4.26 -5.98
N CYS A 69 -8.76 5.23 -5.39
CA CYS A 69 -9.35 6.50 -5.04
C CYS A 69 -8.46 7.62 -5.50
N THR A 70 -9.06 8.57 -6.21
CA THR A 70 -8.36 9.72 -6.76
C THR A 70 -8.94 10.99 -6.15
N TRP A 71 -8.08 11.76 -5.50
CA TRP A 71 -8.34 13.14 -5.10
C TRP A 71 -7.71 14.05 -6.14
N ALA A 72 -8.50 14.97 -6.67
CA ALA A 72 -8.02 15.97 -7.61
C ALA A 72 -8.37 17.36 -7.07
N GLN A 73 -7.40 18.27 -7.12
CA GLN A 73 -7.63 19.69 -6.84
C GLN A 73 -7.48 20.47 -8.14
N GLY A 74 -8.61 20.69 -8.83
CA GLY A 74 -8.61 21.20 -10.20
C GLY A 74 -7.69 20.35 -11.09
N ASP A 75 -6.96 21.02 -11.98
CA ASP A 75 -6.01 20.35 -12.90
C ASP A 75 -4.59 20.24 -12.33
N ARG A 76 -4.35 20.72 -11.10
CA ARG A 76 -2.98 20.96 -10.58
C ARG A 76 -2.45 19.88 -9.65
N THR A 77 -3.31 19.12 -8.99
CA THR A 77 -2.86 18.11 -8.02
C THR A 77 -3.70 16.86 -8.14
N HIS A 78 -3.03 15.71 -8.25
CA HIS A 78 -3.67 14.41 -8.23
C HIS A 78 -3.00 13.53 -7.19
N ILE A 79 -3.77 13.08 -6.21
CA ILE A 79 -3.38 12.00 -5.33
C ILE A 79 -4.20 10.76 -5.71
N GLN A 80 -3.51 9.65 -5.97
CA GLN A 80 -4.13 8.37 -6.20
C GLN A 80 -3.70 7.41 -5.10
N LEU A 81 -4.67 6.84 -4.39
CA LEU A 81 -4.49 5.72 -3.49
C LEU A 81 -4.96 4.45 -4.18
N HIS A 82 -4.06 3.48 -4.28
CA HIS A 82 -4.38 2.13 -4.68
C HIS A 82 -4.13 1.21 -3.49
N TYR A 83 -5.22 0.70 -2.93
CA TYR A 83 -5.20 -0.32 -1.89
C TYR A 83 -5.53 -1.66 -2.51
N SER A 84 -4.80 -2.71 -2.15
CA SER A 84 -5.11 -4.07 -2.55
C SER A 84 -4.82 -5.07 -1.45
N ALA A 85 -5.76 -5.97 -1.27
CA ALA A 85 -5.77 -7.01 -0.27
C ALA A 85 -5.99 -8.37 -0.96
N PHE A 86 -5.08 -9.32 -0.76
CA PHE A 86 -5.12 -10.63 -1.42
C PHE A 86 -5.49 -11.73 -0.43
N PHE A 87 -6.53 -12.51 -0.73
CA PHE A 87 -7.09 -13.46 0.25
C PHE A 87 -6.76 -14.92 -0.03
N ARG A 88 -6.40 -15.28 -1.27
CA ARG A 88 -6.21 -16.69 -1.69
C ARG A 88 -5.55 -16.91 -3.07
N ASP A 89 -5.03 -15.89 -3.75
CA ASP A 89 -4.53 -16.03 -5.14
C ASP A 89 -3.02 -15.74 -5.30
N PRO A 90 -2.22 -16.79 -5.54
CA PRO A 90 -0.80 -16.72 -5.88
C PRO A 90 -0.40 -15.81 -7.02
N ALA A 91 -1.18 -15.81 -8.11
CA ALA A 91 -0.83 -15.10 -9.34
C ALA A 91 -0.98 -13.59 -9.12
N HIS A 92 -2.05 -13.18 -8.44
CA HIS A 92 -2.25 -11.79 -8.05
C HIS A 92 -1.18 -11.34 -7.04
N ALA A 93 -0.91 -12.12 -5.99
CA ALA A 93 0.15 -11.78 -5.03
C ALA A 93 1.52 -11.62 -5.72
N SER A 94 1.87 -12.53 -6.62
CA SER A 94 3.13 -12.48 -7.39
C SER A 94 3.21 -11.25 -8.30
N GLY A 95 2.10 -10.87 -8.96
CA GLY A 95 2.04 -9.67 -9.81
C GLY A 95 2.29 -8.38 -9.02
N TYR A 96 1.73 -8.28 -7.81
CA TYR A 96 1.96 -7.13 -6.93
C TYR A 96 3.36 -7.14 -6.30
N ILE A 97 3.90 -8.31 -5.95
CA ILE A 97 5.29 -8.44 -5.49
C ILE A 97 6.25 -8.02 -6.60
N ALA A 98 6.03 -8.48 -7.83
CA ALA A 98 6.83 -8.08 -8.98
C ALA A 98 6.75 -6.57 -9.23
N ARG A 99 5.55 -5.98 -9.15
CA ARG A 99 5.35 -4.53 -9.26
C ARG A 99 6.02 -3.75 -8.12
N PHE A 100 5.94 -4.24 -6.88
CA PHE A 100 6.62 -3.66 -5.74
C PHE A 100 8.15 -3.68 -5.90
N SER A 101 8.68 -4.76 -6.49
CA SER A 101 10.13 -5.00 -6.61
C SER A 101 10.76 -4.35 -7.85
N SER A 102 9.98 -4.04 -8.88
CA SER A 102 10.49 -3.61 -10.19
C SER A 102 10.67 -2.11 -10.37
N GLY A 103 10.22 -1.29 -9.42
CA GLY A 103 10.30 0.16 -9.57
C GLY A 103 11.62 0.76 -9.07
N ARG A 104 11.80 2.06 -9.36
CA ARG A 104 13.00 2.84 -9.00
C ARG A 104 12.93 3.38 -7.57
N GLU A 105 11.91 3.00 -6.80
CA GLU A 105 11.68 3.48 -5.44
C GLU A 105 12.75 2.92 -4.48
N LYS A 106 13.27 3.80 -3.61
CA LYS A 106 14.27 3.44 -2.61
C LYS A 106 13.58 3.07 -1.29
N PRO A 107 14.18 2.19 -0.46
CA PRO A 107 13.68 1.96 0.90
C PRO A 107 13.51 3.29 1.67
N ILE A 108 12.43 3.42 2.42
CA ILE A 108 12.20 4.55 3.33
C ILE A 108 12.25 4.08 4.79
N PRO A 109 12.61 4.96 5.74
CA PRO A 109 12.55 4.62 7.17
C PRO A 109 11.15 4.16 7.58
N ASP A 110 11.08 3.24 8.53
CA ASP A 110 9.79 2.79 9.06
C ASP A 110 9.15 3.91 9.89
N VAL A 111 8.20 4.60 9.28
CA VAL A 111 7.37 5.65 9.89
C VAL A 111 5.97 5.13 10.25
N GLY A 112 5.85 3.82 10.47
CA GLY A 112 4.57 3.14 10.71
C GLY A 112 3.93 2.57 9.44
N LEU A 113 4.67 2.52 8.33
CA LEU A 113 4.26 1.90 7.07
C LEU A 113 4.75 0.44 6.95
N GLY A 114 5.57 -0.02 7.90
CA GLY A 114 6.20 -1.34 7.88
C GLY A 114 7.54 -1.34 7.16
N ALA A 115 8.30 -2.43 7.35
CA ALA A 115 9.66 -2.58 6.84
C ALA A 115 9.76 -2.67 5.31
N GLU A 116 8.67 -3.06 4.62
CA GLU A 116 8.60 -3.12 3.16
C GLU A 116 8.03 -1.82 2.57
N ALA A 117 8.47 -0.67 3.06
CA ALA A 117 8.07 0.62 2.52
C ALA A 117 9.17 1.19 1.60
N ARG A 118 8.78 1.64 0.42
CA ARG A 118 9.65 2.22 -0.61
C ARG A 118 9.04 3.49 -1.19
N GLY A 119 9.88 4.46 -1.52
CA GLY A 119 9.44 5.73 -2.10
C GLY A 119 10.39 6.28 -3.15
N GLN A 120 9.82 6.99 -4.11
CA GLN A 120 10.50 7.89 -5.04
C GLN A 120 9.82 9.26 -4.92
N PHE A 121 10.60 10.29 -4.65
CA PHE A 121 10.11 11.65 -4.44
C PHE A 121 10.83 12.60 -5.39
N GLN A 122 10.06 13.37 -6.14
CA GLN A 122 10.49 14.34 -7.14
C GLN A 122 9.70 15.65 -6.93
N PRO A 123 10.18 16.79 -7.44
CA PRO A 123 9.49 18.07 -7.28
C PRO A 123 8.04 18.11 -7.79
N ASP A 124 7.76 17.33 -8.83
CA ASP A 124 6.47 17.26 -9.55
C ASP A 124 5.66 16.02 -9.20
N GLY A 125 6.18 15.13 -8.35
CA GLY A 125 5.47 13.90 -8.04
C GLY A 125 6.18 12.96 -7.07
N ALA A 126 5.42 12.00 -6.58
CA ALA A 126 5.96 10.94 -5.78
C ALA A 126 5.22 9.63 -6.02
N VAL A 127 5.93 8.53 -5.83
CA VAL A 127 5.36 7.19 -5.74
C VAL A 127 5.84 6.58 -4.44
N LEU A 128 4.91 6.18 -3.60
CA LEU A 128 5.18 5.43 -2.38
C LEU A 128 4.45 4.09 -2.46
N ARG A 129 5.17 3.02 -2.14
CA ARG A 129 4.63 1.68 -2.04
C ARG A 129 4.95 1.11 -0.68
N ALA A 130 3.95 0.56 -0.01
CA ALA A 130 4.12 -0.12 1.25
C ALA A 130 3.41 -1.47 1.19
N ARG A 131 4.02 -2.48 1.79
CA ARG A 131 3.45 -3.81 1.91
C ARG A 131 3.55 -4.31 3.35
N ARG A 132 2.51 -5.01 3.79
CA ARG A 132 2.55 -5.84 5.00
C ARG A 132 1.73 -7.09 4.75
N GLY A 133 2.41 -8.22 4.64
CA GLY A 133 1.78 -9.50 4.33
C GLY A 133 1.05 -9.46 2.98
N ASN A 134 -0.27 -9.64 3.01
CA ASN A 134 -1.13 -9.63 1.82
C ASN A 134 -1.80 -8.30 1.52
N VAL A 135 -1.38 -7.23 2.20
CA VAL A 135 -1.88 -5.88 1.95
C VAL A 135 -0.81 -5.07 1.24
N TYR A 136 -1.20 -4.47 0.14
CA TYR A 136 -0.41 -3.58 -0.69
C TYR A 136 -1.08 -2.20 -0.73
N VAL A 137 -0.28 -1.17 -0.51
CA VAL A 137 -0.71 0.22 -0.62
C VAL A 137 0.25 0.94 -1.55
N GLU A 138 -0.28 1.58 -2.58
CA GLU A 138 0.44 2.49 -3.46
C GLU A 138 -0.20 3.86 -3.40
N VAL A 139 0.62 4.88 -3.16
CA VAL A 139 0.24 6.28 -3.19
C VAL A 139 1.01 6.92 -4.33
N ARG A 140 0.29 7.50 -5.28
CA ARG A 140 0.86 8.35 -6.32
C ARG A 140 0.44 9.77 -6.08
N TYR A 141 1.41 10.67 -6.07
CA TYR A 141 1.20 12.10 -6.03
C TYR A 141 1.73 12.70 -7.34
N LYS A 142 0.95 13.58 -7.95
CA LYS A 142 1.37 14.40 -9.07
C LYS A 142 0.99 15.85 -8.80
N TRP A 143 1.91 16.74 -9.12
CA TRP A 143 1.77 18.18 -8.98
C TRP A 143 2.12 18.85 -10.31
N GLN A 144 1.20 19.68 -10.82
CA GLN A 144 1.34 20.44 -12.07
C GLN A 144 1.44 21.95 -11.82
N GLY A 145 1.76 22.38 -10.59
CA GLY A 145 2.04 23.79 -10.26
C GLY A 145 3.53 24.07 -10.15
N ASP A 146 3.88 25.16 -9.46
CA ASP A 146 5.27 25.52 -9.20
C ASP A 146 5.99 24.40 -8.45
N PRO A 147 7.16 23.94 -8.92
CA PRO A 147 7.85 22.79 -8.34
C PRO A 147 8.10 23.01 -6.84
N LEU A 148 7.62 22.09 -6.03
CA LEU A 148 7.90 22.09 -4.60
C LEU A 148 9.27 21.46 -4.35
N PRO A 149 9.99 21.86 -3.29
CA PRO A 149 11.19 21.16 -2.89
C PRO A 149 10.90 19.67 -2.61
N PRO A 150 11.74 18.71 -3.08
CA PRO A 150 11.49 17.28 -2.95
C PRO A 150 11.21 16.80 -1.51
N GLU A 151 11.82 17.45 -0.52
CA GLU A 151 11.64 17.19 0.90
C GLU A 151 10.22 17.52 1.38
N VAL A 152 9.63 18.61 0.88
CA VAL A 152 8.25 19.00 1.19
C VAL A 152 7.29 18.00 0.55
N VAL A 153 7.53 17.62 -0.70
CA VAL A 153 6.75 16.57 -1.37
C VAL A 153 6.85 15.25 -0.60
N ARG A 154 8.05 14.87 -0.18
CA ARG A 154 8.31 13.66 0.60
C ARG A 154 7.54 13.65 1.91
N GLU A 155 7.66 14.70 2.71
CA GLU A 155 6.98 14.82 4.00
C GLU A 155 5.46 14.68 3.84
N ARG A 156 4.90 15.42 2.87
CA ARG A 156 3.47 15.40 2.54
C ARG A 156 2.97 14.02 2.15
N VAL A 157 3.68 13.35 1.25
CA VAL A 157 3.31 12.03 0.74
C VAL A 157 3.48 10.95 1.80
N LEU A 158 4.49 11.06 2.67
CA LEU A 158 4.66 10.16 3.80
C LEU A 158 3.51 10.32 4.81
N ALA A 159 3.14 11.56 5.16
CA ALA A 159 2.01 11.83 6.04
C ALA A 159 0.70 11.25 5.45
N PHE A 160 0.46 11.46 4.15
CA PHE A 160 -0.67 10.84 3.43
C PHE A 160 -0.68 9.33 3.60
N ALA A 161 0.45 8.69 3.27
CA ALA A 161 0.57 7.25 3.26
C ALA A 161 0.34 6.69 4.66
N VAL A 162 0.93 7.30 5.70
CA VAL A 162 0.75 6.86 7.10
C VAL A 162 -0.71 6.94 7.52
N LEU A 163 -1.42 8.01 7.17
CA LEU A 163 -2.85 8.13 7.45
C LEU A 163 -3.66 7.06 6.73
N ALA A 164 -3.43 6.88 5.42
CA ALA A 164 -4.09 5.84 4.63
C ALA A 164 -3.79 4.43 5.15
N TYR A 165 -2.59 4.20 5.70
CA TYR A 165 -2.16 2.92 6.25
C TYR A 165 -2.74 2.66 7.65
N ARG A 166 -2.85 3.69 8.49
CA ARG A 166 -3.50 3.60 9.81
C ARG A 166 -5.01 3.42 9.70
N ALA A 167 -5.62 4.03 8.70
CA ALA A 167 -7.04 3.86 8.40
C ALA A 167 -7.46 2.42 8.14
N VAL A 168 -6.55 1.61 7.59
CA VAL A 168 -6.76 0.18 7.35
C VAL A 168 -6.26 -0.69 8.50
N ASP A 169 -6.02 -0.08 9.67
CA ASP A 169 -5.51 -0.62 10.95
C ASP A 169 -5.16 -2.12 10.89
N LEU A 170 -3.98 -2.40 10.32
CA LEU A 170 -3.41 -3.75 10.22
C LEU A 170 -2.74 -4.15 11.55
N ARG A 171 -3.44 -4.00 12.68
CA ARG A 171 -2.99 -4.46 14.00
C ARG A 171 -3.11 -5.97 14.14
#